data_AF-A0A1Y1YJJ2-F1
#
_entry.id   AF-A0A1Y1YJJ2-F1
#
_cell.length_a   1.000
_cell.length_b   1.000
_cell.length_c   1.000
_cell.angle_alpha   90.00
_cell.angle_beta   90.00
_cell.angle_gamma   90.00
#
_symmetry.space_group_name_H-M   'P 1'
#
loop_
_entity.id
_entity.type
_entity.pdbx_description
1 polymer ?
#
loop_
_entity_poly.entity_id
_entity_poly.type
_entity_poly.pdbx_seq_one_letter_code
_entity_poly.pdbx_strand_id
1 'polypeptide(L)'
;MTGRGGRGGQKVLLPPINFIFKLLQARAVVSVWLYENLGMRIEGQLRGFDEFMNLVLDNATEVTLAKKGEPESRRKIGQILLKGDNITLIQTLSAISDDALRRM
;
A
#
# COMPACT_ATOMS: atom_id res chain seq x y z
N MET A 1 29.02 -1.20 40.93
CA MET A 1 29.38 -1.54 39.54
C MET A 1 28.73 -2.89 39.28
N THR A 2 27.77 -3.09 38.37
CA THR A 2 27.80 -2.78 36.93
C THR A 2 26.37 -2.71 36.38
N GLY A 3 26.13 -1.74 35.51
CA GLY A 3 24.82 -1.42 34.95
C GLY A 3 24.21 -2.52 34.09
N ARG A 4 22.89 -2.64 34.21
CA ARG A 4 22.01 -3.43 33.35
C ARG A 4 22.07 -2.82 31.94
N GLY A 5 22.89 -3.38 31.07
CA GLY A 5 22.99 -2.98 29.67
C GLY A 5 21.65 -3.20 28.98
N GLY A 6 20.95 -2.11 28.68
CA GLY A 6 19.79 -2.13 27.80
C GLY A 6 20.24 -2.71 26.46
N ARG A 7 19.69 -3.87 26.08
CA ARG A 7 19.75 -4.36 24.71
C ARG A 7 19.01 -3.34 23.85
N GLY A 8 19.75 -2.37 23.32
CA GLY A 8 19.27 -1.46 22.28
C GLY A 8 18.62 -2.30 21.19
N GLY A 9 17.38 -1.95 20.84
CA GLY A 9 16.54 -2.70 19.92
C GLY A 9 17.30 -2.98 18.63
N GLN A 10 17.74 -4.23 18.46
CA GLN A 10 18.40 -4.68 17.25
C GLN A 10 17.36 -4.57 16.14
N LYS A 11 17.59 -3.67 15.17
CA LYS A 11 16.70 -3.50 14.02
C LYS A 11 16.75 -4.78 13.20
N VAL A 12 15.75 -5.63 13.36
CA VAL A 12 15.60 -6.85 12.57
C VAL A 12 15.26 -6.42 11.15
N LEU A 13 16.12 -6.75 10.19
CA LEU A 13 15.83 -6.64 8.77
C LEU A 13 14.74 -7.65 8.42
N LEU A 14 13.58 -7.14 8.01
CA LEU A 14 12.45 -7.97 7.62
C LEU A 14 12.52 -8.22 6.11
N PRO A 15 12.41 -9.48 5.67
CA PRO A 15 12.15 -9.80 4.28
C PRO A 15 10.92 -9.05 3.74
N PRO A 16 10.92 -8.60 2.47
CA PRO A 16 9.79 -7.86 1.89
C PRO A 16 8.47 -8.63 1.94
N ILE A 17 8.51 -9.95 1.84
CA ILE A 17 7.31 -10.79 1.95
C ILE A 17 6.62 -10.62 3.32
N ASN A 18 7.40 -10.42 4.38
CA ASN A 18 6.87 -10.19 5.72
C ASN A 18 6.14 -8.84 5.81
N PHE A 19 6.50 -7.87 4.97
CA PHE A 19 5.75 -6.62 4.87
C PHE A 19 4.38 -6.87 4.24
N ILE A 20 4.31 -7.59 3.11
CA ILE A 20 3.05 -7.94 2.46
C ILE A 20 2.13 -8.76 3.38
N PHE A 21 2.69 -9.73 4.11
CA PHE A 21 1.95 -10.48 5.13
C PHE A 21 1.34 -9.58 6.20
N LYS A 22 2.06 -8.55 6.67
CA LYS A 22 1.52 -7.56 7.61
C LYS A 22 0.36 -6.77 7.00
N LEU A 23 0.46 -6.37 5.73
CA LEU A 23 -0.63 -5.66 5.04
C LEU A 23 -1.88 -6.52 4.93
N LEU A 24 -1.71 -7.81 4.63
CA LEU A 24 -2.78 -8.78 4.56
C LEU A 24 -3.47 -8.97 5.92
N GLN A 25 -2.68 -9.17 6.99
CA GLN A 25 -3.21 -9.33 8.36
C GLN A 25 -3.97 -8.09 8.85
N ALA A 26 -3.45 -6.90 8.55
CA ALA A 26 -4.09 -5.64 8.90
C ALA A 26 -5.30 -5.30 8.01
N ARG A 27 -5.53 -6.07 6.93
CA ARG A 27 -6.46 -5.73 5.84
C ARG A 27 -6.28 -4.27 5.40
N ALA A 28 -5.02 -3.88 5.22
CA ALA A 28 -4.66 -2.50 4.91
C ALA A 28 -5.17 -2.10 3.52
N VAL A 29 -5.57 -0.84 3.41
CA VAL A 29 -5.83 -0.22 2.10
C VAL A 29 -4.47 0.15 1.50
N VAL A 30 -4.22 -0.33 0.29
CA VAL A 30 -2.97 -0.12 -0.43
C VAL A 30 -3.24 0.65 -1.72
N SER A 31 -2.31 1.53 -2.10
CA SER A 31 -2.23 2.16 -3.41
C SER A 31 -1.13 1.47 -4.21
N VAL A 32 -1.51 0.88 -5.34
CA VAL A 32 -0.62 0.15 -6.23
C VAL A 32 -0.34 0.99 -7.47
N TRP A 33 0.95 1.21 -7.72
CA TRP A 33 1.42 1.92 -8.89
C TRP A 33 1.63 0.94 -10.02
N LEU A 34 1.10 1.28 -11.19
CA LEU A 34 1.18 0.42 -12.36
C LEU A 34 2.48 0.65 -13.14
N TYR A 35 2.98 -0.38 -13.80
CA TYR A 35 4.18 -0.29 -14.64
C TYR A 35 3.92 0.48 -15.94
N GLU A 36 2.91 0.07 -16.72
CA GLU A 36 2.67 0.66 -18.04
C GLU A 36 1.91 2.00 -17.97
N ASN A 37 1.07 2.20 -16.94
CA ASN A 37 0.19 3.35 -16.85
C ASN A 37 0.50 4.24 -15.63
N LEU A 38 1.44 5.16 -15.81
CA LEU A 38 1.86 6.11 -14.76
C LEU A 38 0.77 7.12 -14.37
N GLY A 39 -0.24 7.31 -15.23
CA GLY A 39 -1.37 8.21 -14.97
C GLY A 39 -2.45 7.60 -14.08
N MET A 40 -2.28 6.34 -13.67
CA MET A 40 -3.29 5.57 -12.98
C MET A 40 -2.70 4.80 -11.80
N ARG A 41 -3.48 4.69 -10.74
CA ARG A 41 -3.18 3.86 -9.58
C ARG A 41 -4.40 3.02 -9.23
N ILE A 42 -4.17 1.86 -8.67
CA ILE A 42 -5.23 1.00 -8.15
C ILE A 42 -5.17 1.03 -6.64
N GLU A 43 -6.22 1.51 -6.02
CA GLU A 43 -6.36 1.50 -4.57
C GLU A 43 -7.30 0.39 -4.15
N GLY A 44 -7.02 -0.34 -3.09
CA GLY A 44 -7.90 -1.40 -2.63
C GLY A 44 -7.44 -2.05 -1.34
N GLN A 45 -8.32 -2.83 -0.72
CA GLN A 45 -7.99 -3.60 0.48
C GLN A 45 -7.33 -4.92 0.09
N LEU A 46 -6.12 -5.17 0.60
CA LEU A 46 -5.41 -6.41 0.28
C LEU A 46 -6.09 -7.61 0.95
N ARG A 47 -6.58 -8.55 0.14
CA ARG A 47 -7.25 -9.78 0.58
C ARG A 47 -6.41 -11.04 0.40
N GLY A 48 -5.45 -11.03 -0.51
CA GLY A 48 -4.55 -12.16 -0.76
C GLY A 48 -3.43 -11.80 -1.72
N PHE A 49 -2.37 -12.60 -1.70
CA PHE A 49 -1.29 -12.55 -2.67
C PHE A 49 -0.73 -13.95 -2.92
N ASP A 50 0.02 -14.15 -4.01
CA ASP A 50 0.66 -15.43 -4.36
C ASP A 50 2.18 -15.29 -4.58
N GLU A 51 2.82 -16.38 -5.03
CA GLU A 51 4.26 -16.43 -5.30
C GLU A 51 4.71 -15.52 -6.46
N PHE A 52 3.78 -15.15 -7.35
CA PHE A 52 4.02 -14.27 -8.49
C PHE A 52 3.69 -12.81 -8.17
N MET A 53 3.37 -12.49 -6.90
CA MET A 53 2.91 -11.18 -6.46
C MET A 53 1.61 -10.71 -7.11
N ASN A 54 0.77 -11.63 -7.62
CA ASN A 54 -0.60 -11.29 -7.99
C ASN A 54 -1.36 -10.90 -6.71
N LEU A 55 -2.09 -9.79 -6.75
CA LEU A 55 -2.83 -9.28 -5.60
C LEU A 55 -4.33 -9.40 -5.81
N VAL A 56 -5.03 -9.95 -4.82
CA VAL A 56 -6.49 -9.87 -4.75
C VAL A 56 -6.85 -8.65 -3.91
N LEU A 57 -7.50 -7.68 -4.56
CA LEU A 57 -7.93 -6.43 -3.93
C LEU A 57 -9.45 -6.39 -3.84
N ASP A 58 -9.97 -6.14 -2.65
CA ASP A 58 -11.38 -5.87 -2.40
C ASP A 58 -11.66 -4.35 -2.36
N ASN A 59 -12.88 -3.96 -2.72
CA ASN A 59 -13.32 -2.56 -2.78
C ASN A 59 -12.37 -1.65 -3.60
N ALA A 60 -11.79 -2.22 -4.66
CA ALA A 60 -10.81 -1.54 -5.46
C ALA A 60 -11.40 -0.34 -6.19
N THR A 61 -10.59 0.70 -6.29
CA THR A 61 -10.87 1.97 -6.93
C THR A 61 -9.71 2.31 -7.86
N GLU A 62 -10.04 2.54 -9.12
CA GLU A 62 -9.13 3.08 -10.12
C GLU A 62 -9.03 4.59 -9.90
N VAL A 63 -7.82 5.07 -9.61
CA VAL A 63 -7.51 6.47 -9.38
C VAL A 63 -6.71 6.97 -10.56
N THR A 64 -7.34 7.81 -11.38
CA THR A 64 -6.67 8.53 -12.47
C THR A 64 -6.11 9.82 -11.90
N LEU A 65 -4.79 9.98 -11.98
CA LEU A 65 -4.08 11.15 -11.48
C LEU A 65 -4.49 12.40 -12.26
N ALA A 66 -4.61 13.52 -11.55
CA ALA A 66 -4.90 14.80 -12.16
C ALA A 66 -3.81 15.17 -13.19
N LYS A 67 -4.23 15.51 -14.41
CA LYS A 67 -3.38 16.07 -15.47
C LYS A 67 -3.72 17.55 -15.63
N LYS A 68 -2.87 18.31 -16.34
CA LYS A 68 -3.15 19.72 -16.67
C LYS A 68 -4.53 19.83 -17.36
N GLY A 69 -5.56 20.25 -16.62
CA GLY A 69 -6.92 20.47 -17.12
C GLY A 69 -7.96 19.42 -16.74
N GLU A 70 -7.57 18.28 -16.14
CA GLU A 70 -8.51 17.22 -15.74
C GLU A 70 -8.40 16.94 -14.23
N PRO A 71 -9.53 16.99 -13.48
CA PRO A 71 -9.52 16.67 -12.06
C PRO A 71 -9.21 15.19 -11.83
N GLU A 72 -8.75 14.86 -10.62
CA GLU A 72 -8.58 13.47 -10.20
C GLU A 72 -9.91 12.73 -10.31
N SER A 73 -9.92 11.61 -11.03
CA SER A 73 -11.10 10.79 -11.21
C SER A 73 -10.93 9.47 -10.47
N ARG A 74 -11.96 9.10 -9.71
CA ARG A 74 -12.00 7.86 -8.93
C ARG A 74 -13.16 7.00 -9.39
N ARG A 75 -12.87 5.81 -9.89
CA ARG A 75 -13.87 4.84 -10.35
C ARG A 75 -13.81 3.57 -9.51
N LYS A 76 -14.91 3.24 -8.85
CA LYS A 76 -15.03 1.96 -8.12
C LYS A 76 -15.14 0.81 -9.13
N ILE A 77 -14.30 -0.19 -8.96
CA ILE A 77 -14.24 -1.39 -9.81
C ILE A 77 -14.62 -2.67 -9.04
N GLY A 78 -14.64 -2.62 -7.70
CA GLY A 78 -15.09 -3.73 -6.87
C GLY A 78 -13.97 -4.70 -6.53
N GLN A 79 -14.20 -6.01 -6.66
CA GLN A 79 -13.15 -7.01 -6.42
C GLN A 79 -12.37 -7.26 -7.70
N ILE A 80 -11.04 -7.21 -7.63
CA ILE A 80 -10.17 -7.48 -8.77
C ILE A 80 -8.99 -8.39 -8.39
N LEU A 81 -8.43 -9.04 -9.41
CA LEU A 81 -7.13 -9.68 -9.36
C LEU A 81 -6.15 -8.84 -10.20
N LEU A 82 -5.17 -8.23 -9.54
CA LEU A 82 -4.11 -7.47 -10.18
C LEU A 82 -2.91 -8.40 -10.41
N LYS A 83 -2.44 -8.48 -11.66
CA LYS A 83 -1.29 -9.31 -12.00
C LYS A 83 0.02 -8.69 -11.49
N GLY A 84 0.93 -9.52 -10.98
CA GLY A 84 2.19 -9.08 -10.37
C GLY A 84 3.17 -8.41 -11.34
N ASP A 85 3.09 -8.73 -12.64
CA ASP A 85 3.86 -8.11 -13.72
C ASP A 85 3.56 -6.60 -13.88
N ASN A 86 2.35 -6.17 -13.52
CA ASN A 86 1.91 -4.79 -13.63
C ASN A 86 2.26 -3.93 -12.41
N ILE A 87 2.87 -4.51 -11.36
CA ILE A 87 3.09 -3.85 -10.07
C ILE A 87 4.48 -3.20 -10.04
N THR A 88 4.52 -1.88 -9.90
CA THR A 88 5.76 -1.11 -9.68
C THR A 88 6.04 -0.86 -8.20
N LEU A 89 5.01 -0.42 -7.47
CA LEU A 89 5.15 -0.04 -6.07
C LEU A 89 3.85 -0.32 -5.31
N ILE A 90 3.98 -0.88 -4.10
CA ILE A 90 2.87 -1.06 -3.16
C ILE A 90 3.05 -0.09 -2.00
N GLN A 91 2.14 0.87 -1.88
CA GLN A 91 2.14 1.87 -0.81
C GLN A 91 0.96 1.63 0.11
N THR A 92 1.16 1.73 1.42
CA THR A 92 0.04 1.78 2.36
C THR A 92 -0.63 3.14 2.31
N LEU A 93 -1.94 3.15 2.09
CA LEU A 93 -2.79 4.32 2.36
C LEU A 93 -3.11 4.34 3.85
N SER A 94 -2.07 4.56 4.65
CA SER A 94 -2.26 5.03 6.00
C SER A 94 -2.81 6.45 5.85
N ALA A 95 -4.00 6.73 6.38
CA ALA A 95 -4.37 8.11 6.64
C ALA A 95 -3.25 8.67 7.50
N ILE A 96 -2.35 9.47 6.91
CA ILE A 96 -1.60 10.44 7.67
C ILE A 96 -2.71 11.22 8.35
N SER A 97 -2.83 11.04 9.65
CA SER A 97 -3.81 11.74 10.45
C SER A 97 -3.71 13.23 10.10
N ASP A 98 -4.70 13.72 9.36
CA ASP A 98 -5.05 15.13 9.22
C ASP A 98 -5.27 15.78 10.61
N ASP A 99 -5.34 14.96 11.68
CA ASP A 99 -5.31 15.35 13.08
C ASP A 99 -3.99 16.05 13.51
N ALA A 100 -2.86 15.78 12.84
CA ALA A 100 -1.59 16.45 13.15
C ALA A 100 -1.48 17.86 12.51
N LEU A 101 -2.26 18.12 11.45
CA LEU A 101 -2.24 19.39 10.71
C LEU A 101 -3.34 20.36 11.15
N ARG A 102 -4.34 19.91 11.94
CA ARG A 102 -5.40 20.76 12.51
C ARG A 102 -5.10 21.33 13.90
N ARG A 103 -3.91 21.04 14.45
CA ARG A 103 -3.46 21.49 15.78
C ARG A 103 -2.26 22.44 15.76
N MET A 104 -1.96 23.04 14.62
CA MET A 104 -1.12 24.23 14.48
C MET A 104 -1.96 25.37 13.92
#